data_AF-A0A2R3JLP4-F1
#
_entry.id   AF-A0A2R3JLP4-F1
#
_cell.length_a   1.000
_cell.length_b   1.000
_cell.length_c   1.000
_cell.angle_alpha   90.00
_cell.angle_beta   90.00
_cell.angle_gamma   90.00
#
_symmetry.space_group_name_H-M   'P 1'
#
loop_
_entity.id
_entity.type
_entity.pdbx_description
1 polymer ?
#
loop_
_entity_poly.entity_id
_entity_poly.type
_entity_poly.pdbx_seq_one_letter_code
_entity_poly.pdbx_strand_id
1 'polypeptide(L)' 'MRVRVKDFPVRYKNKRYLKNEELNIAQDAFNDGLFICLDTKKDDQLVDDDQSETDEE' A
#
# COMPACT_ATOMS: atom_id res chain seq x y z
N MET A 1 -4.82 -9.15 -4.99
CA MET A 1 -5.21 -7.97 -4.18
C MET A 1 -4.50 -6.78 -4.78
N ARG A 2 -5.26 -5.76 -5.20
CA ARG A 2 -4.68 -4.52 -5.71
C ARG A 2 -4.10 -3.71 -4.56
N VAL A 3 -2.86 -3.29 -4.74
CA VAL A 3 -2.15 -2.47 -3.77
C VAL A 3 -1.39 -1.34 -4.46
N ARG A 4 -1.11 -0.29 -3.70
CA ARG A 4 -0.27 0.84 -4.11
C ARG A 4 1.02 0.84 -3.30
N VAL A 5 2.15 1.08 -3.94
CA VAL A 5 3.44 1.23 -3.23
C VAL A 5 3.45 2.55 -2.44
N LYS A 6 3.80 2.49 -1.15
CA LYS A 6 3.92 3.68 -0.28
C LYS A 6 5.09 4.58 -0.67
N ASP A 7 6.29 4.24 -0.20
CA ASP A 7 7.44 5.14 -0.26
C ASP A 7 8.64 4.53 -0.96
N PHE A 8 8.96 3.28 -0.63
CA PHE A 8 10.15 2.62 -1.17
C PHE A 8 9.82 1.83 -2.43
N PRO A 9 10.70 1.86 -3.46
CA PRO A 9 10.51 1.07 -4.65
C PRO A 9 10.58 -0.42 -4.31
N VAL A 10 9.52 -1.16 -4.61
CA VAL A 10 9.39 -2.57 -4.26
C VAL A 10 9.63 -3.44 -5.49
N ARG A 11 10.24 -4.60 -5.29
CA ARG A 11 10.45 -5.58 -6.36
C ARG A 11 9.48 -6.74 -6.18
N TYR A 12 8.62 -6.95 -7.18
CA TYR A 12 7.64 -8.02 -7.18
C TYR A 12 7.64 -8.73 -8.53
N LYS A 13 7.72 -10.07 -8.52
CA LYS A 13 7.80 -10.93 -9.73
C LYS A 13 8.80 -10.41 -10.77
N ASN A 14 10.02 -10.08 -10.33
CA ASN A 14 11.11 -9.52 -11.14
C ASN A 14 10.86 -8.13 -11.74
N LYS A 15 9.70 -7.51 -11.52
CA LYS A 15 9.42 -6.13 -11.90
C LYS A 15 9.64 -5.20 -10.69
N ARG A 16 10.23 -4.04 -10.94
CA ARG A 16 10.37 -2.98 -9.94
C ARG A 16 9.21 -2.02 -10.09
N TYR A 17 8.57 -1.69 -8.97
CA TYR A 17 7.47 -0.74 -8.88
C TYR A 17 7.94 0.47 -8.06
N LEU A 18 7.67 1.67 -8.55
CA LEU A 18 8.00 2.92 -7.89
C LEU A 18 6.93 3.33 -6.87
N LYS A 19 7.25 4.33 -6.04
CA LYS A 19 6.29 5.01 -5.17
C LYS A 19 5.04 5.37 -5.97
N ASN A 20 3.88 5.16 -5.35
CA ASN A 20 2.56 5.40 -5.93
C ASN A 20 2.15 4.49 -7.10
N GLU A 21 2.99 3.56 -7.55
CA GLU A 21 2.57 2.59 -8.56
C GLU A 21 1.63 1.54 -7.97
N GLU A 22 0.68 1.11 -8.80
CA GLU A 22 -0.29 0.09 -8.46
C GLU A 22 0.13 -1.26 -9.03
N LEU A 23 -0.03 -2.30 -8.21
CA LEU A 23 0.26 -3.66 -8.61
C LEU A 23 -0.72 -4.63 -7.95
N ASN A 24 -0.80 -5.82 -8.55
CA ASN A 24 -1.62 -6.89 -8.01
C ASN A 24 -0.69 -7.94 -7.39
N ILE A 25 -0.76 -8.05 -6.07
CA ILE A 25 0.04 -9.01 -5.31
C ILE A 25 -0.84 -10.11 -4.72
N ALA A 26 -0.22 -11.23 -4.34
CA ALA A 26 -0.86 -12.24 -3.52
C ALA A 26 -1.00 -11.72 -2.08
N GLN A 27 -2.02 -12.18 -1.35
CA GLN A 27 -2.26 -11.76 0.04
C GLN A 27 -1.09 -12.13 0.97
N ASP A 28 -0.43 -13.26 0.70
CA ASP A 28 0.77 -13.71 1.42
C ASP A 28 2.01 -12.82 1.20
N ALA A 29 2.01 -12.03 0.12
CA ALA A 29 3.08 -11.08 -0.20
C ALA A 29 2.75 -9.64 0.24
N PHE A 30 1.61 -9.42 0.89
CA PHE A 30 1.19 -8.11 1.35
C PHE A 30 1.90 -7.72 2.64
N ASN A 31 2.22 -6.42 2.73
CA ASN A 31 2.92 -5.84 3.87
C ASN A 31 2.42 -4.39 4.01
N ASP A 32 1.73 -4.09 5.13
CA ASP A 32 1.14 -2.78 5.43
C ASP A 32 2.16 -1.63 5.49
N GLY A 33 3.43 -1.95 5.75
CA GLY A 33 4.53 -0.99 5.75
C GLY A 33 5.02 -0.63 4.34
N LEU A 34 4.84 -1.52 3.35
CA LEU A 34 5.32 -1.32 1.97
C LEU A 34 4.19 -0.96 1.00
N PHE A 35 2.98 -1.41 1.30
CA PHE A 35 1.85 -1.40 0.39
C PHE A 35 0.59 -0.83 1.06
N ILE A 36 -0.21 -0.09 0.32
CA ILE A 36 -1.57 0.35 0.69
C ILE A 36 -2.56 -0.54 -0.04
N CYS A 37 -3.46 -1.20 0.67
CA CYS A 37 -4.53 -1.99 0.04
C CYS A 37 -5.51 -1.05 -0.70
N LEU A 38 -5.69 -1.29 -2.01
CA LEU A 38 -6.69 -0.58 -2.84
C LEU A 38 -7.92 -1.45 -3.10
N ASP A 39 -7.87 -2.73 -2.75
CA ASP A 39 -9.01 -3.65 -2.81
C ASP A 39 -9.96 -3.39 -1.62
N THR A 40 -10.34 -2.12 -1.42
CA THR A 40 -11.46 -1.76 -0.56
C THR A 40 -12.72 -2.07 -1.34
N LYS A 41 -13.10 -3.35 -1.42
CA LYS A 41 -14.50 -3.67 -1.68
C LYS A 41 -15.29 -2.98 -0.57
N LYS A 42 -16.17 -2.07 -0.97
CA LYS A 42 -17.27 -1.55 -0.16
C LYS A 42 -17.98 -2.73 0.50
N ASP A 43 -17.60 -3.05 1.73
CA ASP A 43 -18.41 -3.78 2.69
C ASP A 43 -17.81 -3.46 4.07
N ASP A 44 -18.48 -2.52 4.73
CA ASP A 44 -18.44 -2.15 6.14
C ASP A 44 -17.17 -2.39 6.99
N GLN A 45 -16.65 -1.27 7.50
CA GLN A 45 -16.18 -1.12 8.89
C GLN A 45 -14.81 -1.74 9.24
N LEU A 46 -13.76 -0.89 9.29
CA LEU A 46 -12.91 -0.62 10.48
C LEU A 46 -11.52 -0.04 10.13
N VAL A 47 -11.22 1.08 10.82
CA VAL A 47 -9.91 1.65 11.25
C VAL A 47 -8.80 1.86 10.21
N ASP A 48 -8.02 2.94 10.24
CA ASP A 48 -8.08 4.22 10.91
C ASP A 48 -7.16 5.11 10.09
N ASP A 49 -7.51 6.38 10.06
CA ASP A 49 -6.67 7.45 9.55
C ASP A 49 -5.44 7.57 10.46
N ASP A 50 -4.25 7.25 9.94
CA ASP A 50 -2.99 7.70 10.54
C ASP A 50 -2.29 8.60 9.52
N GLN A 51 -2.89 9.78 9.32
CA GLN A 51 -2.16 10.97 8.93
C GLN A 51 -1.19 11.31 10.06
N SER A 52 0.08 10.92 9.93
CA SER A 52 1.17 11.63 10.61
C SER A 52 1.90 12.50 9.58
N GLU A 53 1.27 13.61 9.21
CA GLU A 53 1.98 14.81 8.74
C GLU A 53 2.86 15.27 9.91
N THR A 54 4.17 15.06 9.77
CA THR A 54 5.15 15.83 10.53
C THR A 54 5.43 17.07 9.69
N ASP A 55 4.93 18.22 10.13
CA ASP A 55 5.47 19.52 9.76
C ASP A 55 5.67 20.35 11.04
N GLU A 56 6.84 20.97 11.08
CA GLU A 56 7.49 21.66 12.18
C GLU A 56 6.85 23.03 12.49
N GLU A 57 6.79 23.42 13.77
CA GLU A 57 7.23 24.74 14.29
C GLU A 57 7.27 24.76 15.83
#